data_AF-A0A2H9TQP7-F1
#
_entry.id   AF-A0A2H9TQP7-F1
#
_cell.length_a   1.000
_cell.length_b   1.000
_cell.length_c   1.000
_cell.angle_alpha   90.00
_cell.angle_beta   90.00
_cell.angle_gamma   90.00
#
_symmetry.space_group_name_H-M   'P 1'
#
loop_
_entity.id
_entity.type
_entity.pdbx_description
1 polymer ?
#
loop_
_entity_poly.entity_id
_entity_poly.type
_entity_poly.pdbx_seq_one_letter_code
_entity_poly.pdbx_strand_id
1 'polypeptide(L)'
;MSKSNGHLAQRITEDNLDNLFGEQGVSLGLIDPFAGLGSTESIAPQETGGNLEVMECLAHVNCRLANLEEAVARLVEQRPSFDGLSAQNLDDNCQPVFDTTPEPTNMQINAIMKRLDGDFPNLDRRRMQSQVKKWFRKRRERVGGRIITAFSRLYGEEAKSQKQAFLKELDDSETICDNIIKGAGINFTNHGAKIQFCRDKIKLHLSANKKAY
;
A
#
# COMPACT_ATOMS: atom_id res chain seq x y z
N MET A 1 -38.09 26.74 -25.37
CA MET A 1 -38.48 26.22 -24.05
C MET A 1 -38.20 24.72 -24.00
N SER A 2 -37.17 24.31 -23.27
CA SER A 2 -37.06 22.97 -22.65
C SER A 2 -35.83 22.99 -21.76
N LYS A 3 -36.07 22.80 -20.46
CA LYS A 3 -35.07 22.70 -19.39
C LYS A 3 -34.62 21.24 -19.33
N SER A 4 -33.33 21.00 -19.17
CA SER A 4 -32.81 19.72 -18.67
C SER A 4 -31.80 19.99 -17.56
N ASN A 5 -32.25 19.76 -16.33
CA ASN A 5 -31.42 19.58 -15.15
C ASN A 5 -30.63 18.26 -15.29
N GLY A 6 -29.35 18.30 -14.95
CA GLY A 6 -28.51 17.10 -14.84
C GLY A 6 -27.34 17.39 -13.91
N HIS A 7 -27.39 16.80 -12.72
CA HIS A 7 -26.47 16.95 -11.60
C HIS A 7 -24.98 16.94 -11.99
N LEU A 8 -24.25 18.00 -11.61
CA LEU A 8 -22.80 17.98 -11.56
C LEU A 8 -22.37 17.50 -10.17
N ALA A 9 -21.83 16.29 -10.15
CA ALA A 9 -21.29 15.62 -8.98
C ALA A 9 -20.17 16.45 -8.33
N GLN A 10 -20.21 16.49 -6.99
CA GLN A 10 -19.21 17.11 -6.14
C GLN A 10 -17.83 16.47 -6.37
N ARG A 11 -16.84 17.33 -6.60
CA ARG A 11 -15.42 16.99 -6.54
C ARG A 11 -15.06 16.68 -5.09
N ILE A 12 -14.71 15.42 -4.81
CA ILE A 12 -14.00 15.06 -3.58
C ILE A 12 -12.52 15.26 -3.88
N THR A 13 -11.96 16.32 -3.31
CA THR A 13 -10.51 16.56 -3.26
C THR A 13 -9.91 15.70 -2.16
N GLU A 14 -8.99 14.80 -2.53
CA GLU A 14 -8.19 13.97 -1.63
C GLU A 14 -7.05 14.78 -0.99
N ASP A 15 -7.39 15.77 -0.18
CA ASP A 15 -6.44 16.50 0.68
C ASP A 15 -7.01 16.54 2.10
N ASN A 16 -6.75 15.50 2.91
CA ASN A 16 -6.83 15.52 4.38
C ASN A 16 -6.54 14.13 4.97
N LEU A 17 -5.27 13.70 4.98
CA LEU A 17 -4.85 12.52 5.74
C LEU A 17 -3.63 12.75 6.66
N ASP A 18 -3.28 14.00 6.95
CA ASP A 18 -2.13 14.32 7.81
C ASP A 18 -2.50 14.93 9.18
N ASN A 19 -3.75 14.89 9.62
CA ASN A 19 -4.20 15.51 10.89
C ASN A 19 -4.85 14.55 11.91
N LEU A 20 -4.44 13.27 11.93
CA LEU A 20 -5.01 12.27 12.85
C LEU A 20 -4.03 11.69 13.88
N PHE A 21 -2.86 12.30 14.06
CA PHE A 21 -1.99 12.02 15.21
C PHE A 21 -1.85 13.28 16.06
N GLY A 22 -2.91 13.55 16.84
CA GLY A 22 -2.81 14.45 17.97
C GLY A 22 -1.90 13.82 19.02
N GLU A 23 -0.76 14.45 19.25
CA GLU A 23 0.13 14.21 20.38
C GLU A 23 -0.67 14.40 21.68
N GLN A 24 -1.04 13.30 22.34
CA GLN A 24 -1.27 13.32 23.78
C GLN A 24 -0.03 12.75 24.45
N GLY A 25 0.82 13.67 24.88
CA GLY A 25 1.92 13.39 25.78
C GLY A 25 1.36 12.87 27.11
N VAL A 26 1.53 11.58 27.36
CA VAL A 26 1.32 11.01 28.70
C VAL A 26 2.60 11.28 29.49
N SER A 27 2.55 12.31 30.34
CA SER A 27 3.58 12.59 31.33
C SER A 27 3.61 11.44 32.35
N LEU A 28 4.64 10.59 32.26
CA LEU A 28 4.97 9.64 33.32
C LEU A 28 5.58 10.41 34.48
N GLY A 29 4.72 10.83 35.40
CA GLY A 29 5.13 11.37 36.69
C GLY A 29 5.93 10.31 37.45
N LEU A 30 7.24 10.51 37.51
CA LEU A 30 8.17 9.83 38.40
C LEU A 30 7.85 10.28 39.83
N ILE A 31 7.21 9.43 40.63
CA ILE A 31 6.97 9.71 42.05
C ILE A 31 8.07 9.02 42.84
N ASP A 32 8.92 9.82 43.48
CA ASP A 32 9.93 9.45 44.46
C ASP A 32 9.32 8.64 45.62
N PRO A 33 9.86 7.46 45.98
CA PRO A 33 9.31 6.66 47.08
C PRO A 33 9.89 7.01 48.47
N PHE A 34 10.64 8.11 48.65
CA PHE A 34 11.36 8.36 49.90
C PHE A 34 11.41 9.84 50.30
N ALA A 35 10.34 10.36 50.89
CA ALA A 35 10.41 11.55 51.74
C ALA A 35 9.21 11.63 52.68
N GLY A 36 9.45 11.46 54.00
CA GLY A 36 8.46 11.85 55.02
C GLY A 36 8.32 10.89 56.20
N LEU A 37 9.38 10.71 56.97
CA LEU A 37 9.25 10.34 58.39
C LEU A 37 8.69 11.56 59.14
N GLY A 38 7.54 11.40 59.80
CA GLY A 38 7.00 12.43 60.68
C GLY A 38 5.69 12.02 61.36
N SER A 39 5.75 11.97 62.69
CA SER A 39 4.65 11.87 63.66
C SER A 39 4.07 10.49 63.96
N THR A 40 4.53 9.99 65.11
CA THR A 40 3.89 8.99 65.95
C THR A 40 2.56 9.53 66.49
N GLU A 41 1.45 9.04 65.97
CA GLU A 41 0.20 9.02 66.70
C GLU A 41 -0.30 7.59 66.80
N SER A 42 -0.42 7.14 68.04
CA SER A 42 -0.98 5.86 68.45
C SER A 42 -2.44 5.78 68.02
N ILE A 43 -2.71 5.07 66.92
CA ILE A 43 -4.06 4.71 66.52
C ILE A 43 -4.32 3.26 66.96
N ALA A 44 -5.31 3.11 67.84
CA ALA A 44 -5.83 1.85 68.31
C ALA A 44 -6.24 0.92 67.13
N PRO A 45 -6.24 -0.41 67.31
CA PRO A 45 -6.61 -1.33 66.23
C PRO A 45 -8.11 -1.24 66.00
N GLN A 46 -8.52 -0.45 65.01
CA GLN A 46 -9.88 -0.43 64.51
C GLN A 46 -9.91 -0.98 63.08
N GLU A 47 -10.76 -2.00 62.94
CA GLU A 47 -11.38 -2.50 61.72
C GLU A 47 -10.56 -3.48 60.84
N THR A 48 -10.60 -4.74 61.28
CA THR A 48 -10.49 -5.94 60.45
C THR A 48 -11.51 -6.02 59.29
N GLY A 49 -12.42 -5.04 59.14
CA GLY A 49 -13.42 -4.98 58.07
C GLY A 49 -12.87 -4.54 56.71
N GLY A 50 -11.92 -3.59 56.67
CA GLY A 50 -11.37 -3.07 55.42
C GLY A 50 -10.51 -4.08 54.65
N ASN A 51 -9.84 -5.01 55.36
CA ASN A 51 -9.06 -6.07 54.71
C ASN A 51 -9.93 -7.06 53.93
N LEU A 52 -11.15 -7.32 54.41
CA LEU A 52 -12.06 -8.25 53.73
C LEU A 52 -12.59 -7.64 52.44
N GLU A 53 -13.01 -6.37 52.48
CA GLU A 53 -13.48 -5.63 51.30
C GLU A 53 -12.37 -5.45 50.25
N VAL A 54 -11.13 -5.18 50.69
CA VAL A 54 -9.96 -5.11 49.80
C VAL A 54 -9.64 -6.47 49.18
N MET A 55 -9.74 -7.56 49.93
CA MET A 55 -9.55 -8.92 49.41
C MET A 55 -10.63 -9.32 48.41
N GLU A 56 -11.89 -8.96 48.66
CA GLU A 56 -13.00 -9.19 47.72
C GLU A 56 -12.82 -8.38 46.43
N CYS A 57 -12.38 -7.13 46.54
CA CYS A 57 -12.06 -6.30 45.39
C CYS A 57 -10.91 -6.89 44.56
N LEU A 58 -9.85 -7.38 45.21
CA LEU A 58 -8.73 -8.05 44.54
C LEU A 58 -9.15 -9.35 43.85
N ALA A 59 -9.98 -10.16 44.50
CA ALA A 59 -10.53 -11.38 43.91
C ALA A 59 -11.39 -11.07 42.68
N HIS A 60 -12.20 -10.01 42.75
CA HIS A 60 -13.02 -9.56 41.62
C HIS A 60 -12.17 -9.06 40.45
N VAL A 61 -11.11 -8.29 40.72
CA VAL A 61 -10.16 -7.82 39.69
C VAL A 61 -9.43 -9.00 39.04
N ASN A 62 -8.95 -9.97 39.81
CA ASN A 62 -8.29 -11.16 39.28
C ASN A 62 -9.23 -12.00 38.40
N CYS A 63 -10.50 -12.14 38.80
CA CYS A 63 -11.50 -12.82 37.98
C CYS A 63 -11.75 -12.07 36.65
N ARG A 64 -11.84 -10.73 36.70
CA ARG A 64 -11.97 -9.91 35.49
C ARG A 64 -10.74 -9.99 34.57
N LEU A 65 -9.54 -10.03 35.14
CA LEU A 65 -8.30 -10.21 34.37
C LEU A 65 -8.26 -11.57 33.69
N ALA A 66 -8.57 -12.65 34.41
CA ALA A 66 -8.62 -14.00 33.84
C ALA A 66 -9.65 -14.09 32.68
N ASN A 67 -10.83 -13.49 32.85
CA ASN A 67 -11.85 -13.44 31.79
C ASN A 67 -11.38 -12.62 30.57
N LEU A 68 -10.62 -11.54 30.78
CA LEU A 68 -10.05 -10.73 29.70
C LEU A 68 -8.94 -11.49 28.97
N GLU A 69 -8.06 -12.17 29.70
CA GLU A 69 -7.01 -13.01 29.11
C GLU A 69 -7.61 -14.14 28.27
N GLU A 70 -8.66 -14.80 28.77
CA GLU A 70 -9.37 -15.83 28.01
C GLU A 70 -10.10 -15.25 26.80
N ALA A 71 -10.73 -14.08 26.93
CA ALA A 71 -11.34 -13.39 25.79
C ALA A 71 -10.31 -12.99 24.73
N VAL A 72 -9.13 -12.52 25.15
CA VAL A 72 -8.02 -12.21 24.25
C VAL A 72 -7.48 -13.47 23.60
N ALA A 73 -7.29 -14.57 24.33
CA ALA A 73 -6.84 -15.84 23.78
C ALA A 73 -7.83 -16.37 22.72
N ARG A 74 -9.14 -16.34 23.02
CA ARG A 74 -10.19 -16.69 22.05
C ARG A 74 -10.20 -15.76 20.85
N LEU A 75 -10.00 -14.45 21.03
CA LEU A 75 -9.91 -13.49 19.93
C LEU A 75 -8.62 -13.64 19.10
N VAL A 76 -7.53 -14.12 19.68
CA VAL A 76 -6.28 -14.43 18.99
C VAL A 76 -6.41 -15.73 18.19
N GLU A 77 -7.06 -16.75 18.75
CA GLU A 77 -7.36 -18.01 18.06
C GLU A 77 -8.43 -17.85 16.96
N GLN A 78 -9.42 -16.98 17.19
CA GLN A 78 -10.44 -16.64 16.19
C GLN A 78 -10.01 -15.52 15.25
N ARG A 79 -8.88 -14.86 15.51
CA ARG A 79 -8.27 -14.01 14.49
C ARG A 79 -7.82 -14.98 13.40
N PRO A 80 -8.40 -14.94 12.19
CA PRO A 80 -7.68 -15.51 11.06
C PRO A 80 -6.32 -14.84 11.12
N SER A 81 -5.24 -15.65 11.12
CA SER A 81 -3.88 -15.14 10.96
C SER A 81 -3.96 -14.05 9.91
N PHE A 82 -3.83 -12.79 10.34
CA PHE A 82 -4.06 -11.63 9.50
C PHE A 82 -2.80 -11.45 8.64
N ASP A 83 -2.36 -12.55 8.04
CA ASP A 83 -1.32 -12.62 7.03
C ASP A 83 -1.94 -11.96 5.81
N GLY A 84 -1.83 -10.63 5.83
CA GLY A 84 -2.21 -9.80 4.71
C GLY A 84 -1.51 -10.30 3.45
N LEU A 85 -2.08 -9.96 2.31
CA LEU A 85 -1.50 -10.31 1.01
C LEU A 85 -0.02 -9.89 0.97
N SER A 86 0.87 -10.89 0.98
CA SER A 86 2.32 -10.63 1.00
C SER A 86 2.77 -10.07 -0.36
N ALA A 87 3.93 -9.42 -0.40
CA ALA A 87 4.53 -8.99 -1.67
C ALA A 87 4.79 -10.18 -2.60
N GLN A 88 5.19 -11.32 -2.05
CA GLN A 88 5.43 -12.54 -2.80
C GLN A 88 4.14 -13.07 -3.43
N ASN A 89 3.04 -13.11 -2.67
CA ASN A 89 1.75 -13.60 -3.18
C ASN A 89 1.25 -12.71 -4.33
N LEU A 90 1.49 -11.41 -4.24
CA LEU A 90 1.20 -10.46 -5.31
C LEU A 90 2.09 -10.70 -6.53
N ASP A 91 3.40 -10.88 -6.33
CA ASP A 91 4.32 -11.20 -7.43
C ASP A 91 3.88 -12.48 -8.15
N ASP A 92 3.64 -13.58 -7.42
CA ASP A 92 3.24 -14.87 -7.99
C ASP A 92 1.94 -14.78 -8.82
N ASN A 93 0.99 -13.95 -8.39
CA ASN A 93 -0.30 -13.82 -9.05
C ASN A 93 -0.35 -12.76 -10.16
N CYS A 94 0.40 -11.67 -10.01
CA CYS A 94 0.33 -10.50 -10.88
C CYS A 94 1.44 -10.49 -11.93
N GLN A 95 2.64 -10.98 -11.61
CA GLN A 95 3.80 -10.98 -12.52
C GLN A 95 3.53 -11.76 -13.82
N PRO A 96 2.90 -12.95 -13.83
CA PRO A 96 2.61 -13.66 -15.08
C PRO A 96 1.70 -12.85 -16.01
N VAL A 97 0.72 -12.14 -15.44
CA VAL A 97 -0.17 -11.28 -16.22
C VAL A 97 0.59 -10.05 -16.73
N PHE A 98 1.42 -9.43 -15.88
CA PHE A 98 2.24 -8.30 -16.28
C PHE A 98 3.20 -8.64 -17.44
N ASP A 99 3.78 -9.83 -17.41
CA ASP A 99 4.77 -10.25 -18.41
C ASP A 99 4.15 -10.47 -19.80
N THR A 100 2.86 -10.79 -19.83
CA THR A 100 2.07 -10.90 -21.07
C THR A 100 1.39 -9.58 -21.47
N THR A 101 0.96 -8.79 -20.50
CA THR A 101 0.24 -7.54 -20.72
C THR A 101 0.61 -6.54 -19.61
N PRO A 102 1.56 -5.62 -19.89
CA PRO A 102 1.99 -4.63 -18.89
C PRO A 102 0.84 -3.70 -18.46
N GLU A 103 -0.17 -3.53 -19.31
CA GLU A 103 -1.40 -2.81 -19.04
C GLU A 103 -2.61 -3.75 -18.94
N PRO A 104 -2.79 -4.44 -17.81
CA PRO A 104 -3.85 -5.42 -17.69
C PRO A 104 -5.23 -4.74 -17.79
N THR A 105 -6.12 -5.39 -18.54
CA THR A 105 -7.54 -5.04 -18.60
C THR A 105 -8.23 -5.33 -17.28
N ASN A 106 -9.41 -4.72 -17.07
CA ASN A 106 -10.26 -5.04 -15.91
C ASN A 106 -10.60 -6.54 -15.83
N MET A 107 -10.75 -7.21 -16.98
CA MET A 107 -11.01 -8.65 -17.04
C MET A 107 -9.83 -9.46 -16.49
N GLN A 108 -8.60 -9.11 -16.87
CA GLN A 108 -7.38 -9.76 -16.36
C GLN A 108 -7.18 -9.49 -14.86
N ILE A 109 -7.47 -8.27 -14.40
CA ILE A 109 -7.47 -7.95 -12.96
C ILE A 109 -8.51 -8.79 -12.22
N ASN A 110 -9.74 -8.91 -12.76
CA ASN A 110 -10.78 -9.74 -12.14
C ASN A 110 -10.41 -11.23 -12.10
N ALA A 111 -9.68 -11.73 -13.10
CA ALA A 111 -9.16 -13.10 -13.08
C ALA A 111 -8.12 -13.30 -11.96
N ILE A 112 -7.22 -12.34 -11.76
CA ILE A 112 -6.29 -12.35 -10.61
C ILE A 112 -7.08 -12.33 -9.30
N MET A 113 -8.07 -11.45 -9.18
CA MET A 113 -8.90 -11.35 -7.98
C MET A 113 -9.58 -12.68 -7.66
N LYS A 114 -10.16 -13.36 -8.66
CA LYS A 114 -10.81 -14.66 -8.46
C LYS A 114 -9.85 -15.73 -7.92
N ARG A 115 -8.58 -15.70 -8.33
CA ARG A 115 -7.54 -16.60 -7.78
C ARG A 115 -7.23 -16.24 -6.32
N LEU A 116 -6.98 -14.96 -6.06
CA LEU A 116 -6.71 -14.47 -4.71
C LEU A 116 -7.87 -14.67 -3.74
N ASP A 117 -9.13 -14.59 -4.20
CA ASP A 117 -10.29 -14.89 -3.36
C ASP A 117 -10.33 -16.37 -2.94
N GLY A 118 -9.81 -17.27 -3.79
CA GLY A 118 -9.70 -18.70 -3.46
C GLY A 118 -8.61 -18.98 -2.44
N ASP A 119 -7.46 -18.32 -2.59
CA ASP A 119 -6.30 -18.49 -1.70
C ASP A 119 -6.46 -17.74 -0.37
N PHE A 120 -7.19 -16.61 -0.37
CA PHE A 120 -7.39 -15.71 0.77
C PHE A 120 -8.88 -15.36 0.98
N PRO A 121 -9.75 -16.35 1.26
CA PRO A 121 -11.21 -16.13 1.31
C PRO A 121 -11.67 -15.17 2.42
N ASN A 122 -10.85 -15.01 3.46
CA ASN A 122 -11.16 -14.15 4.62
C ASN A 122 -10.66 -12.71 4.45
N LEU A 123 -9.95 -12.39 3.35
CA LEU A 123 -9.39 -11.06 3.15
C LEU A 123 -10.39 -10.15 2.47
N ASP A 124 -10.45 -8.87 2.90
CA ASP A 124 -11.34 -7.90 2.28
C ASP A 124 -11.01 -7.73 0.78
N ARG A 125 -11.98 -8.10 -0.07
CA ARG A 125 -11.89 -8.02 -1.52
C ARG A 125 -11.52 -6.62 -2.00
N ARG A 126 -12.05 -5.56 -1.37
CA ARG A 126 -11.75 -4.17 -1.76
C ARG A 126 -10.29 -3.83 -1.48
N ARG A 127 -9.77 -4.27 -0.33
CA ARG A 127 -8.35 -4.15 0.03
C ARG A 127 -7.45 -4.93 -0.94
N MET A 128 -7.77 -6.19 -1.25
CA MET A 128 -7.03 -7.00 -2.23
C MET A 128 -6.95 -6.30 -3.59
N GLN A 129 -8.09 -5.84 -4.11
CA GLN A 129 -8.14 -5.18 -5.41
C GLN A 129 -7.29 -3.90 -5.44
N SER A 130 -7.29 -3.14 -4.35
CA SER A 130 -6.45 -1.95 -4.21
C SER A 130 -4.97 -2.31 -4.22
N GLN A 131 -4.57 -3.39 -3.54
CA GLN A 131 -3.19 -3.87 -3.53
C GLN A 131 -2.74 -4.36 -4.92
N VAL A 132 -3.56 -5.12 -5.64
CA VAL A 132 -3.28 -5.57 -7.01
C VAL A 132 -3.08 -4.37 -7.94
N LYS A 133 -4.00 -3.40 -7.94
CA LYS A 133 -3.88 -2.17 -8.75
C LYS A 133 -2.61 -1.39 -8.42
N LYS A 134 -2.30 -1.23 -7.13
CA LYS A 134 -1.09 -0.55 -6.64
C LYS A 134 0.18 -1.29 -7.09
N TRP A 135 0.17 -2.62 -7.07
CA TRP A 135 1.27 -3.45 -7.54
C TRP A 135 1.55 -3.19 -9.01
N PHE A 136 0.54 -3.27 -9.89
CA PHE A 136 0.71 -3.03 -11.33
C PHE A 136 1.20 -1.62 -11.63
N ARG A 137 0.68 -0.61 -10.93
CA ARG A 137 1.16 0.77 -11.05
C ARG A 137 2.66 0.87 -10.74
N LYS A 138 3.07 0.40 -9.55
CA LYS A 138 4.49 0.43 -9.13
C LYS A 138 5.39 -0.35 -10.09
N ARG A 139 4.94 -1.50 -10.57
CA ARG A 139 5.70 -2.33 -11.51
C ARG A 139 5.88 -1.64 -12.86
N ARG A 140 4.82 -1.03 -13.41
CA ARG A 140 4.90 -0.23 -14.64
C ARG A 140 5.82 0.98 -14.52
N GLU A 141 5.79 1.67 -13.37
CA GLU A 141 6.68 2.80 -13.10
C GLU A 141 8.15 2.35 -13.06
N ARG A 142 8.46 1.27 -12.33
CA ARG A 142 9.81 0.70 -12.25
C ARG A 142 10.34 0.26 -13.63
N VAL A 143 9.54 -0.52 -14.36
CA VAL A 143 9.94 -1.03 -15.69
C VAL A 143 10.01 0.11 -16.71
N GLY A 144 9.05 1.04 -16.68
CA GLY A 144 9.07 2.23 -17.52
C GLY A 144 10.29 3.11 -17.27
N GLY A 145 10.73 3.25 -16.01
CA GLY A 145 11.98 3.92 -15.68
C GLY A 145 13.20 3.28 -16.36
N ARG A 146 13.30 1.94 -16.33
CA ARG A 146 14.38 1.20 -17.02
C ARG A 146 14.36 1.42 -18.54
N ILE A 147 13.17 1.44 -19.16
CA ILE A 147 12.99 1.76 -20.59
C ILE A 147 13.53 3.16 -20.89
N ILE A 148 13.14 4.15 -20.10
CA ILE A 148 13.56 5.55 -20.28
C ILE A 148 15.09 5.67 -20.12
N THR A 149 15.68 5.05 -19.10
CA THR A 149 17.14 5.05 -18.91
C THR A 149 17.87 4.41 -20.10
N ALA A 150 17.39 3.27 -20.60
CA ALA A 150 17.97 2.62 -21.78
C ALA A 150 17.82 3.47 -23.05
N PHE A 151 16.65 4.08 -23.24
CA PHE A 151 16.37 5.03 -24.32
C PHE A 151 17.32 6.22 -24.30
N SER A 152 17.46 6.90 -23.15
CA SER A 152 18.35 8.07 -23.03
C SER A 152 19.80 7.72 -23.32
N ARG A 153 20.25 6.50 -22.97
CA ARG A 153 21.61 6.03 -23.26
C ARG A 153 21.84 5.75 -24.74
N LEU A 154 20.86 5.15 -25.43
CA LEU A 154 21.02 4.68 -26.80
C LEU A 154 20.68 5.75 -27.84
N TYR A 155 19.62 6.53 -27.60
CA TYR A 155 19.00 7.42 -28.58
C TYR A 155 18.79 8.84 -28.04
N GLY A 156 19.35 9.16 -26.87
CA GLY A 156 19.12 10.43 -26.19
C GLY A 156 19.46 11.66 -27.03
N GLU A 157 20.62 11.68 -27.69
CA GLU A 157 21.06 12.82 -28.48
C GLU A 157 20.31 12.97 -29.81
N GLU A 158 19.98 11.84 -30.44
CA GLU A 158 19.20 11.81 -31.69
C GLU A 158 17.76 12.31 -31.46
N ALA A 159 17.11 11.82 -30.40
CA ALA A 159 15.75 12.23 -30.06
C ALA A 159 15.65 13.70 -29.61
N LYS A 160 16.73 14.27 -29.08
CA LYS A 160 16.82 15.72 -28.78
C LYS A 160 16.92 16.54 -30.06
N SER A 161 17.81 16.13 -30.96
CA SER A 161 18.14 16.88 -32.17
C SER A 161 17.01 16.82 -33.20
N GLN A 162 16.33 15.68 -33.33
CA GLN A 162 15.32 15.45 -34.36
C GLN A 162 14.08 14.74 -33.82
N LYS A 163 13.49 15.28 -32.75
CA LYS A 163 12.36 14.70 -32.04
C LYS A 163 11.23 14.18 -32.93
N GLN A 164 10.77 14.96 -33.91
CA GLN A 164 9.63 14.56 -34.76
C GLN A 164 9.99 13.44 -35.74
N ALA A 165 11.19 13.47 -36.30
CA ALA A 165 11.67 12.39 -37.18
C ALA A 165 11.84 11.09 -36.39
N PHE A 166 12.44 11.18 -35.20
CA PHE A 166 12.61 10.03 -34.31
C PHE A 166 11.26 9.44 -33.86
N LEU A 167 10.27 10.27 -33.53
CA LEU A 167 8.93 9.79 -33.15
C LEU A 167 8.26 9.01 -34.29
N LYS A 168 8.44 9.46 -35.53
CA LYS A 168 7.94 8.74 -36.71
C LYS A 168 8.67 7.41 -36.89
N GLU A 169 10.00 7.41 -36.78
CA GLU A 169 10.80 6.20 -36.88
C GLU A 169 10.48 5.18 -35.79
N LEU A 170 10.22 5.64 -34.56
CA LEU A 170 9.78 4.80 -33.44
C LEU A 170 8.45 4.10 -33.72
N ASP A 171 7.56 4.74 -34.47
CA ASP A 171 6.27 4.16 -34.89
C ASP A 171 6.45 3.18 -36.06
N ASP A 172 7.32 3.52 -37.01
CA ASP A 172 7.56 2.72 -38.23
C ASP A 172 8.46 1.49 -37.97
N SER A 173 9.34 1.53 -36.96
CA SER A 173 10.38 0.52 -36.71
C SER A 173 10.26 -0.13 -35.33
N GLU A 174 10.03 -1.43 -35.31
CA GLU A 174 10.03 -2.22 -34.06
C GLU A 174 11.45 -2.43 -33.51
N THR A 175 12.47 -2.33 -34.36
CA THR A 175 13.87 -2.62 -33.99
C THR A 175 14.41 -1.64 -32.95
N ILE A 176 13.97 -0.38 -32.99
CA ILE A 176 14.31 0.63 -31.98
C ILE A 176 13.81 0.18 -30.61
N CYS A 177 12.53 -0.20 -30.53
CA CYS A 177 11.93 -0.68 -29.29
C CYS A 177 12.60 -1.95 -28.79
N ASP A 178 12.92 -2.91 -29.66
CA ASP A 178 13.63 -4.13 -29.28
C ASP A 178 15.04 -3.83 -28.71
N ASN A 179 15.80 -2.91 -29.31
CA ASN A 179 17.10 -2.48 -28.80
C ASN A 179 16.99 -1.86 -27.41
N ILE A 180 15.99 -1.01 -27.19
CA ILE A 180 15.73 -0.37 -25.90
C ILE A 180 15.31 -1.41 -24.86
N ILE A 181 14.41 -2.32 -25.21
CA ILE A 181 13.94 -3.40 -24.33
C ILE A 181 15.09 -4.33 -23.92
N LYS A 182 15.95 -4.71 -24.89
CA LYS A 182 17.16 -5.49 -24.64
C LYS A 182 18.14 -4.74 -23.75
N GLY A 183 18.37 -3.45 -24.03
CA GLY A 183 19.22 -2.57 -23.23
C GLY A 183 18.68 -2.34 -21.81
N ALA A 184 17.37 -2.42 -21.62
CA ALA A 184 16.70 -2.31 -20.34
C ALA A 184 16.66 -3.63 -19.56
N GLY A 185 16.91 -4.79 -20.19
CA GLY A 185 16.87 -6.12 -19.55
C GLY A 185 15.47 -6.53 -19.10
N ILE A 186 14.46 -6.29 -19.95
CA ILE A 186 13.05 -6.58 -19.66
C ILE A 186 12.61 -7.84 -20.39
N ASN A 187 12.02 -8.78 -19.65
CA ASN A 187 11.60 -10.07 -20.15
C ASN A 187 10.07 -10.13 -20.26
N PHE A 188 9.54 -9.57 -21.35
CA PHE A 188 8.13 -9.71 -21.69
C PHE A 188 7.92 -10.90 -22.63
N THR A 189 6.83 -11.64 -22.44
CA THR A 189 6.52 -12.83 -23.24
C THR A 189 5.74 -12.49 -24.51
N ASN A 190 4.89 -11.46 -24.46
CA ASN A 190 4.12 -10.99 -25.62
C ASN A 190 4.88 -9.89 -26.37
N HIS A 191 5.27 -10.17 -27.62
CA HIS A 191 6.04 -9.24 -28.46
C HIS A 191 5.27 -7.94 -28.76
N GLY A 192 3.99 -8.02 -29.16
CA GLY A 192 3.22 -6.82 -29.49
C GLY A 192 3.01 -5.91 -28.26
N ALA A 193 2.67 -6.50 -27.12
CA ALA A 193 2.43 -5.74 -25.89
C ALA A 193 3.69 -5.04 -25.37
N LYS A 194 4.88 -5.67 -25.49
CA LYS A 194 6.14 -5.05 -25.07
C LYS A 194 6.54 -3.86 -25.94
N ILE A 195 6.37 -3.97 -27.26
CA ILE A 195 6.71 -2.90 -28.21
C ILE A 195 5.80 -1.71 -27.94
N GLN A 196 4.49 -1.96 -27.84
CA GLN A 196 3.52 -0.92 -27.54
C GLN A 196 3.82 -0.21 -26.22
N PHE A 197 4.06 -0.97 -25.15
CA PHE A 197 4.42 -0.41 -23.84
C PHE A 197 5.70 0.44 -23.91
N CYS A 198 6.71 -0.01 -24.66
CA CYS A 198 7.95 0.75 -24.88
C CYS A 198 7.68 2.08 -25.60
N ARG A 199 6.93 2.04 -26.71
CA ARG A 199 6.53 3.24 -27.47
C ARG A 199 5.81 4.24 -26.59
N ASP A 200 4.82 3.80 -25.83
CA ASP A 200 4.01 4.67 -24.98
C ASP A 200 4.87 5.35 -23.90
N LYS A 201 5.82 4.63 -23.31
CA LYS A 201 6.75 5.21 -22.31
C LYS A 201 7.68 6.25 -22.92
N ILE A 202 8.23 6.00 -24.11
CA ILE A 202 9.13 6.95 -24.78
C ILE A 202 8.35 8.19 -25.23
N LYS A 203 7.18 8.00 -25.86
CA LYS A 203 6.30 9.10 -26.29
C LYS A 203 5.90 9.99 -25.10
N LEU A 204 5.49 9.37 -23.99
CA LEU A 204 5.16 10.10 -22.77
C LEU A 204 6.37 10.90 -22.25
N HIS A 205 7.55 10.28 -22.17
CA HIS A 205 8.77 10.93 -21.72
C HIS A 205 9.15 12.14 -22.60
N LEU A 206 9.11 11.97 -23.93
CA LEU A 206 9.40 13.03 -24.88
C LEU A 206 8.34 14.15 -24.85
N SER A 207 7.09 13.84 -24.55
CA SER A 207 6.01 14.83 -24.40
C SER A 207 6.12 15.66 -23.10
N ALA A 208 6.59 15.04 -22.02
CA ALA A 208 6.73 15.68 -20.71
C ALA A 208 7.90 16.67 -20.66
N ASN A 209 8.97 16.40 -21.41
CA ASN A 209 10.17 17.26 -21.46
C ASN A 209 10.02 18.55 -22.28
N LYS A 210 8.81 19.10 -22.44
CA LYS A 210 8.56 20.38 -23.15
C LYS A 210 9.25 21.61 -22.53
N LYS A 211 9.88 21.49 -21.36
CA LYS A 211 10.52 22.62 -20.63
C LYS A 211 12.04 22.48 -20.46
N ALA A 212 12.66 21.41 -20.93
CA ALA A 212 14.10 21.16 -20.77
C ALA A 212 14.87 21.09 -22.10
N TYR A 213 14.18 21.37 -23.22
CA TYR A 213 14.71 21.42 -24.58
C TYR A 213 14.24 22.68 -25.28
#